data_AF-A0A7R9TB37-F1
#
_entry.id   AF-A0A7R9TB37-F1
#
_cell.length_a   1.000
_cell.length_b   1.000
_cell.length_c   1.000
_cell.angle_alpha   90.00
_cell.angle_beta   90.00
_cell.angle_gamma   90.00
#
_symmetry.space_group_name_H-M   'P 1'
#
loop_
_entity.id
_entity.type
_entity.pdbx_description
1 polymer ?
#
loop_
_entity_poly.entity_id
_entity_poly.type
_entity_poly.pdbx_seq_one_letter_code
_entity_poly.pdbx_strand_id
1 'polypeptide(L)'
;GARGPSPPGGMSDPARDGAWFEDVDVETSFRLPPELEKRVLTPALVVDLDAVRRNVKAVVDVIGDVERYRPHLKTTKSRLVWRELLRAGINKFKVATTRELATLVETYHGEYPGAETTPPFRHLDVLVAYPAVGPSLARVGDIARRPENKARVRVSVLVECEDAVNELPDDVGCFVDVNPGMNRTGIALDSKDGVEFTAIPATIRAAWIRDSFHGKSPFRGVHYYEGHISECVDANGRSREDVDAAIESRDERCRASLETLAETLACAWIAVARWLEHHRNETNSPARALPGMHSDHLEVVTSGTPGFVAASTFDLDAAVRRAWAAAVAKYTPSDAKPSSD
;
A
#
# COMPACT_ATOMS: atom_id res chain seq x y z
N GLY A 1 -0.82 34.46 -36.27
CA GLY A 1 -2.08 33.81 -36.69
C GLY A 1 -2.94 33.65 -35.46
N ALA A 2 -4.15 34.19 -35.47
CA ALA A 2 -5.06 34.13 -34.33
C ALA A 2 -5.46 32.67 -34.06
N ARG A 3 -5.30 32.21 -32.82
CA ARG A 3 -5.85 30.92 -32.36
C ARG A 3 -7.37 31.08 -32.27
N GLY A 4 -8.11 30.17 -32.89
CA GLY A 4 -9.58 30.13 -32.83
C GLY A 4 -10.08 29.84 -31.40
N PRO A 5 -11.36 30.08 -31.12
CA PRO A 5 -11.93 29.90 -29.78
C PRO A 5 -11.83 28.42 -29.34
N SER A 6 -11.36 28.22 -28.11
CA SER A 6 -11.33 26.90 -27.47
C SER A 6 -12.75 26.33 -27.35
N PRO A 7 -12.94 25.01 -27.57
CA PRO A 7 -14.24 24.39 -27.41
C PRO A 7 -14.71 24.49 -25.95
N PRO A 8 -16.03 24.64 -25.71
CA PRO A 8 -16.57 24.74 -24.37
C PRO A 8 -16.61 23.34 -23.72
N GLY A 9 -15.83 23.15 -22.67
CA GLY A 9 -15.87 21.96 -21.82
C GLY A 9 -14.57 21.14 -21.86
N GLY A 10 -13.83 21.20 -20.76
CA GLY A 10 -12.50 20.57 -20.59
C GLY A 10 -11.43 21.64 -20.40
N MET A 11 -10.73 21.62 -19.26
CA MET A 11 -9.53 22.48 -19.11
C MET A 11 -8.53 22.08 -20.20
N SER A 12 -7.96 23.06 -20.89
CA SER A 12 -6.93 22.84 -21.90
C SER A 12 -5.80 21.96 -21.38
N ASP A 13 -5.28 21.04 -22.20
CA ASP A 13 -4.06 20.29 -21.93
C ASP A 13 -2.94 21.28 -21.56
N PRO A 14 -2.51 21.35 -20.28
CA PRO A 14 -1.60 22.39 -19.87
C PRO A 14 -0.17 22.13 -20.35
N ALA A 15 0.12 20.94 -20.88
CA ALA A 15 1.34 20.69 -21.65
C ALA A 15 1.37 21.46 -22.99
N ARG A 16 0.20 21.92 -23.49
CA ARG A 16 0.05 22.68 -24.73
C ARG A 16 -0.19 24.17 -24.50
N ASP A 17 -0.90 24.51 -23.42
CA ASP A 17 -1.35 25.88 -23.15
C ASP A 17 -0.70 26.53 -21.91
N GLY A 18 0.22 25.81 -21.26
CA GLY A 18 1.22 26.37 -20.35
C GLY A 18 0.81 26.43 -18.88
N ALA A 19 -0.45 26.72 -18.54
CA ALA A 19 -0.84 26.93 -17.14
C ALA A 19 -1.57 25.72 -16.55
N TRP A 20 -0.86 24.90 -15.75
CA TRP A 20 -1.44 23.78 -15.00
C TRP A 20 -2.29 24.23 -13.81
N PHE A 21 -2.00 25.41 -13.26
CA PHE A 21 -2.66 25.99 -12.09
C PHE A 21 -2.74 27.51 -12.24
N GLU A 22 -3.81 28.12 -11.70
CA GLU A 22 -4.07 29.57 -11.81
C GLU A 22 -2.96 30.43 -11.17
N ASP A 23 -2.20 29.87 -10.24
CA ASP A 23 -1.10 30.51 -9.51
C ASP A 23 0.28 30.27 -10.15
N VAL A 24 0.35 29.56 -11.28
CA VAL A 24 1.61 29.27 -11.98
C VAL A 24 1.73 30.13 -13.23
N ASP A 25 2.57 31.16 -13.14
CA ASP A 25 3.08 31.86 -14.31
C ASP A 25 4.21 31.04 -14.96
N VAL A 26 3.96 30.52 -16.15
CA VAL A 26 4.88 29.64 -16.90
C VAL A 26 6.22 30.32 -17.20
N GLU A 27 6.21 31.63 -17.43
CA GLU A 27 7.39 32.39 -17.84
C GLU A 27 8.32 32.69 -16.66
N THR A 28 7.76 32.75 -15.46
CA THR A 28 8.52 33.16 -14.26
C THR A 28 8.69 32.03 -13.24
N SER A 29 7.72 31.14 -13.08
CA SER A 29 7.70 30.09 -12.05
C SER A 29 8.71 28.98 -12.27
N PHE A 30 9.11 28.71 -13.53
CA PHE A 30 10.05 27.63 -13.87
C PHE A 30 11.39 28.14 -14.39
N ARG A 31 11.63 29.45 -14.32
CA ARG A 31 12.88 30.02 -14.80
C ARG A 31 14.03 29.69 -13.87
N LEU A 32 15.11 29.14 -14.41
CA LEU A 32 16.32 28.92 -13.64
C LEU A 32 16.91 30.27 -13.17
N PRO A 33 17.49 30.34 -11.96
CA PRO A 33 18.28 31.50 -11.56
C PRO A 33 19.38 31.76 -12.61
N PRO A 34 19.64 33.02 -13.02
CA PRO A 34 20.59 33.32 -14.11
C PRO A 34 21.99 32.73 -13.91
N GLU A 35 22.44 32.62 -12.67
CA GLU A 35 23.74 32.03 -12.32
C GLU A 35 23.76 30.51 -12.47
N LEU A 36 22.62 29.83 -12.30
CA LEU A 36 22.49 28.40 -12.53
C LEU A 36 22.35 28.12 -14.03
N GLU A 37 21.56 28.93 -14.74
CA GLU A 37 21.34 28.82 -16.19
C GLU A 37 22.66 28.80 -16.98
N LYS A 38 23.61 29.67 -16.63
CA LYS A 38 24.94 29.74 -17.28
C LYS A 38 25.84 28.53 -17.03
N ARG A 39 25.53 27.70 -16.01
CA ARG A 39 26.42 26.64 -15.50
C ARG A 39 25.87 25.23 -15.70
N VAL A 40 24.59 25.09 -16.02
CA VAL A 40 23.93 23.80 -16.21
C VAL A 40 24.11 23.33 -17.65
N LEU A 41 24.71 22.16 -17.82
CA LEU A 41 24.78 21.49 -19.11
C LEU A 41 23.42 20.87 -19.44
N THR A 42 22.89 21.14 -20.62
CA THR A 42 21.62 20.58 -21.08
C THR A 42 21.85 19.32 -21.93
N PRO A 43 20.97 18.30 -21.86
CA PRO A 43 19.76 18.22 -21.02
C PRO A 43 20.09 17.96 -19.54
N ALA A 44 19.35 18.62 -18.65
CA ALA A 44 19.45 18.42 -17.20
C ALA A 44 18.06 18.26 -16.58
N LEU A 45 17.96 17.37 -15.58
CA LEU A 45 16.80 17.29 -14.70
C LEU A 45 16.93 18.34 -13.60
N VAL A 46 16.00 19.27 -13.54
CA VAL A 46 15.90 20.30 -12.50
C VAL A 46 14.78 19.90 -11.54
N VAL A 47 15.03 20.04 -10.23
CA VAL A 47 14.02 19.78 -9.19
C VAL A 47 13.92 21.01 -8.30
N ASP A 48 12.75 21.65 -8.30
CA ASP A 48 12.42 22.69 -7.32
C ASP A 48 12.05 22.05 -5.98
N LEU A 49 12.96 22.15 -5.00
CA LEU A 49 12.75 21.56 -3.67
C LEU A 49 11.67 22.28 -2.86
N ASP A 50 11.42 23.56 -3.11
CA ASP A 50 10.38 24.30 -2.39
C ASP A 50 9.00 23.91 -2.90
N ALA A 51 8.85 23.67 -4.20
CA ALA A 51 7.65 23.02 -4.75
C ALA A 51 7.46 21.59 -4.19
N VAL A 52 8.53 20.79 -4.11
CA VAL A 52 8.46 19.45 -3.48
C VAL A 52 7.96 19.54 -2.04
N ARG A 53 8.52 20.43 -1.21
CA ARG A 53 8.11 20.61 0.19
C ARG A 53 6.65 21.05 0.30
N ARG A 54 6.21 22.00 -0.52
CA ARG A 54 4.80 22.44 -0.57
C ARG A 54 3.87 21.29 -0.93
N ASN A 55 4.20 20.51 -1.95
CA ASN A 55 3.39 19.37 -2.38
C ASN A 55 3.33 18.27 -1.31
N VAL A 56 4.47 17.96 -0.66
CA VAL A 56 4.51 16.99 0.44
C VAL A 56 3.64 17.46 1.60
N LYS A 57 3.74 18.74 1.98
CA LYS A 57 2.90 19.32 3.03
C LYS A 57 1.41 19.21 2.68
N ALA A 58 1.03 19.59 1.46
CA ALA A 58 -0.36 19.52 1.02
C ALA A 58 -0.92 18.09 1.09
N VAL A 59 -0.16 17.08 0.67
CA VAL A 59 -0.56 15.67 0.78
C VAL A 59 -0.70 15.24 2.23
N VAL A 60 0.24 15.62 3.11
CA VAL A 60 0.15 15.31 4.53
C VAL A 60 -1.07 15.96 5.18
N ASP A 61 -1.35 17.23 4.86
CA ASP A 61 -2.53 17.96 5.37
C ASP A 61 -3.84 17.27 4.93
N VAL A 62 -3.92 16.80 3.67
CA VAL A 62 -5.08 16.08 3.14
C VAL A 62 -5.28 14.72 3.82
N ILE A 63 -4.19 14.00 4.10
CA ILE A 63 -4.25 12.69 4.75
C ILE A 63 -4.60 12.82 6.24
N GLY A 64 -4.19 13.92 6.88
CA GLY A 64 -4.38 14.21 8.30
C GLY A 64 -3.46 13.43 9.25
N ASP A 65 -3.11 12.20 8.90
CA ASP A 65 -2.20 11.34 9.67
C ASP A 65 -1.16 10.66 8.76
N VAL A 66 0.11 11.01 8.94
CA VAL A 66 1.24 10.45 8.18
C VAL A 66 1.35 8.94 8.29
N GLU A 67 0.84 8.33 9.37
CA GLU A 67 0.85 6.88 9.54
C GLU A 67 -0.08 6.16 8.55
N ARG A 68 -1.02 6.87 7.93
CA ARG A 68 -1.89 6.38 6.84
C ARG A 68 -1.24 6.53 5.47
N TYR A 69 -0.08 7.19 5.36
CA TYR A 69 0.58 7.45 4.10
C TYR A 69 1.76 6.52 3.84
N ARG A 70 1.72 5.80 2.72
CA ARG A 70 2.80 4.92 2.26
C ARG A 70 3.18 5.19 0.79
N PRO A 71 3.90 6.29 0.50
CA PRO A 71 4.28 6.64 -0.87
C PRO A 71 5.16 5.58 -1.51
N HIS A 72 5.01 5.41 -2.82
CA HIS A 72 5.81 4.49 -3.60
C HIS A 72 6.97 5.21 -4.28
N LEU A 73 8.20 4.82 -3.96
CA LEU A 73 9.41 5.49 -4.43
C LEU A 73 9.78 5.25 -5.90
N LYS A 74 9.05 4.35 -6.58
CA LYS A 74 9.24 4.11 -8.02
C LYS A 74 8.94 5.34 -8.87
N THR A 75 8.12 6.27 -8.36
CA THR A 75 7.71 7.49 -9.07
C THR A 75 8.81 8.56 -9.04
N THR A 76 9.60 8.61 -7.97
CA THR A 76 10.56 9.69 -7.75
C THR A 76 12.01 9.26 -7.99
N LYS A 77 12.39 8.03 -7.62
CA LYS A 77 13.74 7.46 -7.79
C LYS A 77 14.90 8.43 -7.49
N SER A 78 14.72 9.32 -6.51
CA SER A 78 15.65 10.41 -6.23
C SER A 78 15.84 10.59 -4.73
N ARG A 79 17.07 10.40 -4.25
CA ARG A 79 17.44 10.61 -2.84
C ARG A 79 17.12 12.02 -2.35
N LEU A 80 17.21 13.03 -3.23
CA LEU A 80 16.86 14.41 -2.89
C LEU A 80 15.40 14.51 -2.44
N VAL A 81 14.48 13.92 -3.22
CA VAL A 81 13.05 13.92 -2.89
C VAL A 81 12.75 13.01 -1.71
N TRP A 82 13.39 11.84 -1.61
CA TRP A 82 13.18 10.91 -0.50
C TRP A 82 13.57 11.52 0.85
N ARG A 83 14.62 12.34 0.88
CA ARG A 83 15.01 13.08 2.09
C ARG A 83 13.94 14.07 2.53
N GLU A 84 13.29 14.77 1.60
CA GLU A 84 12.18 15.67 1.93
C GLU A 84 10.96 14.90 2.46
N LEU A 85 10.66 13.71 1.92
CA LEU A 85 9.60 12.84 2.47
C LEU A 85 9.91 12.38 3.90
N LEU A 86 11.15 11.93 4.16
CA LEU A 86 11.60 11.53 5.50
C LEU A 86 11.55 12.73 6.49
N ARG A 87 11.95 13.93 6.05
CA ARG A 87 11.89 15.16 6.86
C ARG A 87 10.46 15.56 7.23
N ALA A 88 9.51 15.31 6.33
CA ALA A 88 8.10 15.54 6.59
C ALA A 88 7.47 14.52 7.57
N GLY A 89 8.26 13.60 8.13
CA GLY A 89 7.80 12.61 9.10
C GLY A 89 7.22 11.34 8.49
N ILE A 90 7.28 11.18 7.18
CA ILE A 90 6.81 9.96 6.51
C ILE A 90 7.82 8.85 6.75
N ASN A 91 7.36 7.76 7.38
CA ASN A 91 8.18 6.63 7.80
C ASN A 91 7.79 5.30 7.12
N LYS A 92 6.66 5.25 6.40
CA LYS A 92 6.18 4.09 5.65
C LYS A 92 6.40 4.29 4.16
N PHE A 93 7.05 3.34 3.48
CA PHE A 93 7.31 3.44 2.04
C PHE A 93 7.01 2.15 1.29
N LYS A 94 6.74 2.30 -0.01
CA LYS A 94 6.74 1.21 -1.00
C LYS A 94 7.94 1.33 -1.93
N VAL A 95 8.62 0.23 -2.19
CA VAL A 95 9.69 0.10 -3.19
C VAL A 95 9.39 -1.09 -4.10
N ALA A 96 9.88 -1.08 -5.34
CA ALA A 96 9.66 -2.17 -6.30
C ALA A 96 10.90 -3.07 -6.42
N THR A 97 12.07 -2.60 -5.97
CA THR A 97 13.33 -3.33 -6.15
C THR A 97 14.18 -3.34 -4.88
N THR A 98 15.06 -4.33 -4.77
CA THR A 98 16.05 -4.42 -3.69
C THR A 98 17.07 -3.28 -3.71
N ARG A 99 17.30 -2.65 -4.87
CA ARG A 99 18.16 -1.47 -4.99
C ARG A 99 17.49 -0.25 -4.38
N GLU A 100 16.21 -0.03 -4.66
CA GLU A 100 15.45 1.04 -4.01
C GLU A 100 15.37 0.84 -2.50
N LEU A 101 15.13 -0.39 -2.04
CA LEU A 101 15.15 -0.74 -0.61
C LEU A 101 16.49 -0.32 0.04
N ALA A 102 17.61 -0.81 -0.50
CA ALA A 102 18.94 -0.48 0.02
C ALA A 102 19.20 1.03 0.00
N THR A 103 18.83 1.70 -1.09
CA THR A 103 19.06 3.14 -1.28
C THR A 103 18.23 3.97 -0.29
N LEU A 104 16.99 3.59 -0.01
CA LEU A 104 16.13 4.24 0.98
C LEU A 104 16.70 4.03 2.39
N VAL A 105 17.08 2.81 2.73
CA VAL A 105 17.70 2.49 4.03
C VAL A 105 18.98 3.31 4.24
N GLU A 106 19.88 3.35 3.24
CA GLU A 106 21.06 4.21 3.29
C GLU A 106 20.72 5.70 3.44
N THR A 107 19.65 6.16 2.79
CA THR A 107 19.19 7.55 2.90
C THR A 107 18.63 7.86 4.29
N TYR A 108 17.96 6.90 4.92
CA TYR A 108 17.43 6.99 6.28
C TYR A 108 18.52 6.96 7.36
N HIS A 109 19.60 6.20 7.13
CA HIS A 109 20.76 6.18 8.02
C HIS A 109 21.73 7.34 7.80
N GLY A 110 21.75 7.93 6.60
CA GLY A 110 22.71 8.94 6.21
C GLY A 110 22.59 10.24 7.00
N GLU A 111 23.71 10.95 7.12
CA GLU A 111 23.78 12.26 7.75
C GLU A 111 23.06 13.31 6.90
N TYR A 112 22.15 14.06 7.53
CA TYR A 112 21.53 15.24 6.93
C TYR A 112 22.51 16.41 7.11
N PRO A 113 23.09 17.00 6.06
CA PRO A 113 23.81 18.26 6.22
C PRO A 113 22.84 19.35 6.75
N GLY A 114 23.07 19.82 7.99
CA GLY A 114 22.29 20.85 8.70
C GLY A 114 21.78 20.42 10.09
N ALA A 115 21.59 21.35 11.04
CA ALA A 115 21.44 21.09 12.49
C ALA A 115 20.18 20.32 12.98
N GLU A 116 19.25 19.93 12.10
CA GLU A 116 18.15 19.02 12.44
C GLU A 116 18.40 17.68 11.72
N THR A 117 19.17 16.80 12.37
CA THR A 117 19.88 15.70 11.72
C THR A 117 19.27 14.32 11.89
N THR A 118 18.04 14.19 12.37
CA THR A 118 17.36 12.90 12.49
C THR A 118 15.93 13.05 11.99
N PRO A 119 15.42 12.13 11.14
CA PRO A 119 14.00 12.13 10.83
C PRO A 119 13.22 12.10 12.15
N PRO A 120 12.03 12.73 12.22
CA PRO A 120 11.31 12.89 13.49
C PRO A 120 10.75 11.56 14.05
N PHE A 121 11.20 10.42 13.52
CA PHE A 121 10.79 9.07 13.87
C PHE A 121 12.00 8.12 13.97
N ARG A 122 11.85 7.11 14.82
CA ARG A 122 12.89 6.11 15.11
C ARG A 122 12.86 4.87 14.21
N HIS A 123 11.74 4.64 13.55
CA HIS A 123 11.50 3.41 12.79
C HIS A 123 11.10 3.74 11.35
N LEU A 124 11.72 3.04 10.39
CA LEU A 124 11.38 3.05 8.98
C LEU A 124 10.67 1.73 8.65
N ASP A 125 9.53 1.79 7.95
CA ASP A 125 8.75 0.63 7.54
C ASP A 125 8.68 0.58 6.01
N VAL A 126 9.25 -0.45 5.39
CA VAL A 126 9.36 -0.55 3.94
C VAL A 126 8.69 -1.83 3.44
N LEU A 127 7.73 -1.66 2.54
CA LEU A 127 7.14 -2.75 1.78
C LEU A 127 7.81 -2.84 0.41
N VAL A 128 8.42 -3.99 0.10
CA VAL A 128 8.80 -4.36 -1.27
C VAL A 128 7.53 -4.80 -1.98
N ALA A 129 6.87 -3.86 -2.66
CA ALA A 129 5.56 -4.00 -3.28
C ALA A 129 5.61 -4.68 -4.67
N TYR A 130 6.38 -5.76 -4.74
CA TYR A 130 6.43 -6.71 -5.85
C TYR A 130 6.89 -8.06 -5.28
N PRO A 131 6.33 -9.20 -5.73
CA PRO A 131 6.71 -10.52 -5.22
C PRO A 131 8.24 -10.72 -5.30
N ALA A 132 8.87 -11.00 -4.16
CA ALA A 132 10.30 -11.24 -4.06
C ALA A 132 10.53 -12.74 -3.88
N VAL A 133 11.27 -13.35 -4.82
CA VAL A 133 11.58 -14.78 -4.83
C VAL A 133 13.07 -15.03 -5.02
N GLY A 134 13.56 -16.17 -4.55
CA GLY A 134 14.94 -16.62 -4.75
C GLY A 134 16.00 -15.57 -4.38
N PRO A 135 16.95 -15.23 -5.28
CA PRO A 135 18.03 -14.27 -4.97
C PRO A 135 17.54 -12.87 -4.54
N SER A 136 16.37 -12.44 -5.03
CA SER A 136 15.82 -11.15 -4.64
C SER A 136 15.34 -11.16 -3.18
N LEU A 137 14.66 -12.23 -2.76
CA LEU A 137 14.21 -12.44 -1.39
C LEU A 137 15.39 -12.59 -0.42
N ALA A 138 16.41 -13.36 -0.82
CA ALA A 138 17.65 -13.49 -0.05
C ALA A 138 18.29 -12.12 0.22
N ARG A 139 18.42 -11.28 -0.82
CA ARG A 139 18.95 -9.92 -0.69
C ARG A 139 18.08 -9.01 0.19
N VAL A 140 16.75 -9.15 0.15
CA VAL A 140 15.85 -8.43 1.07
C VAL A 140 16.15 -8.82 2.52
N GLY A 141 16.27 -10.13 2.79
CA GLY A 141 16.63 -10.64 4.11
C GLY A 141 18.00 -10.14 4.58
N ASP A 142 19.00 -10.11 3.71
CA ASP A 142 20.34 -9.59 4.05
C ASP A 142 20.34 -8.11 4.40
N ILE A 143 19.48 -7.31 3.75
CA ILE A 143 19.30 -5.90 4.11
C ILE A 143 18.59 -5.82 5.47
N ALA A 144 17.49 -6.55 5.69
CA ALA A 144 16.74 -6.51 6.95
C ALA A 144 17.61 -6.92 8.16
N ARG A 145 18.48 -7.93 7.99
CA ARG A 145 19.34 -8.48 9.05
C ARG A 145 20.48 -7.61 9.52
N ARG A 146 20.85 -6.55 8.78
CA ARG A 146 22.05 -5.78 9.14
C ARG A 146 21.91 -5.23 10.57
N PRO A 147 22.96 -5.28 11.40
CA PRO A 147 22.87 -4.85 12.80
C PRO A 147 22.29 -3.45 12.98
N GLU A 148 22.64 -2.52 12.10
CA GLU A 148 22.13 -1.14 12.09
C GLU A 148 20.63 -1.03 11.77
N ASN A 149 20.06 -2.05 11.12
CA ASN A 149 18.67 -2.11 10.68
C ASN A 149 17.75 -2.81 11.68
N LYS A 150 18.22 -3.82 12.42
CA LYS A 150 17.39 -4.70 13.27
C LYS A 150 16.39 -3.98 14.20
N ALA A 151 16.78 -2.85 14.78
CA ALA A 151 15.92 -2.08 15.69
C ALA A 151 15.20 -0.90 15.02
N ARG A 152 15.55 -0.55 13.77
CA ARG A 152 15.20 0.72 13.14
C ARG A 152 14.46 0.56 11.81
N VAL A 153 14.62 -0.57 11.13
CA VAL A 153 14.06 -0.79 9.80
C VAL A 153 13.26 -2.08 9.82
N ARG A 154 11.96 -1.95 9.56
CA ARG A 154 11.08 -3.07 9.30
C ARG A 154 10.94 -3.25 7.79
N VAL A 155 11.17 -4.45 7.30
CA VAL A 155 10.99 -4.79 5.88
C VAL A 155 9.92 -5.86 5.74
N SER A 156 9.03 -5.67 4.77
CA SER A 156 8.05 -6.68 4.38
C SER A 156 8.03 -6.90 2.87
N VAL A 157 7.61 -8.08 2.42
CA VAL A 157 7.45 -8.44 1.01
C VAL A 157 6.01 -8.86 0.70
N LEU A 158 5.70 -9.00 -0.58
CA LEU A 158 4.44 -9.59 -1.06
C LEU A 158 4.57 -11.11 -1.19
N VAL A 159 3.54 -11.83 -0.74
CA VAL A 159 3.41 -13.29 -0.87
C VAL A 159 2.07 -13.65 -1.50
N GLU A 160 2.06 -14.70 -2.31
CA GLU A 160 0.89 -15.12 -3.11
C GLU A 160 0.54 -16.60 -2.91
N CYS A 161 1.30 -17.34 -2.09
CA CYS A 161 1.05 -18.74 -1.78
C CYS A 161 1.77 -19.16 -0.49
N GLU A 162 1.42 -20.34 0.02
CA GLU A 162 2.02 -20.93 1.22
C GLU A 162 3.53 -21.19 1.06
N ASP A 163 3.99 -21.59 -0.13
CA ASP A 163 5.43 -21.81 -0.39
C ASP A 163 6.23 -20.52 -0.27
N ALA A 164 5.73 -19.41 -0.84
CA ALA A 164 6.36 -18.10 -0.69
C ALA A 164 6.39 -17.65 0.77
N VAL A 165 5.35 -17.99 1.56
CA VAL A 165 5.36 -17.77 3.01
C VAL A 165 6.46 -18.58 3.67
N ASN A 166 6.67 -19.85 3.29
CA ASN A 166 7.67 -20.73 3.89
C ASN A 166 9.12 -20.32 3.56
N GLU A 167 9.34 -19.65 2.43
CA GLU A 167 10.66 -19.15 2.02
C GLU A 167 11.07 -17.83 2.71
N LEU A 168 10.17 -17.15 3.43
CA LEU A 168 10.48 -15.86 4.05
C LEU A 168 11.68 -15.95 5.01
N PRO A 169 12.62 -14.99 4.95
CA PRO A 169 13.66 -14.85 5.97
C PRO A 169 13.09 -14.44 7.34
N ASP A 170 13.78 -14.79 8.43
CA ASP A 170 13.29 -14.59 9.80
C ASP A 170 13.13 -13.12 10.27
N ASP A 171 13.66 -12.18 9.49
CA ASP A 171 13.65 -10.73 9.78
C ASP A 171 12.72 -9.97 8.80
N VAL A 172 11.92 -10.71 8.02
CA VAL A 172 11.09 -10.15 6.94
C VAL A 172 9.62 -10.49 7.19
N GLY A 173 8.79 -9.45 7.28
CA GLY A 173 7.33 -9.62 7.33
C GLY A 173 6.73 -9.85 5.95
N CYS A 174 5.43 -10.13 5.89
CA CYS A 174 4.74 -10.29 4.62
C CYS A 174 3.34 -9.68 4.61
N PHE A 175 2.95 -9.22 3.43
CA PHE A 175 1.58 -8.91 3.08
C PHE A 175 1.13 -9.91 2.02
N VAL A 176 -0.08 -10.45 2.17
CA VAL A 176 -0.68 -11.27 1.12
C VAL A 176 -1.11 -10.35 -0.02
N ASP A 177 -0.57 -10.55 -1.22
CA ASP A 177 -0.94 -9.75 -2.40
C ASP A 177 -2.26 -10.24 -2.96
N VAL A 178 -3.24 -9.35 -3.04
CA VAL A 178 -4.59 -9.62 -3.53
C VAL A 178 -4.77 -8.91 -4.86
N ASN A 179 -5.26 -9.65 -5.86
CA ASN A 179 -5.59 -9.15 -7.18
C ASN A 179 -7.10 -8.83 -7.25
N PRO A 180 -7.50 -7.55 -7.22
CA PRO A 180 -8.91 -7.15 -7.36
C PRO A 180 -9.40 -7.10 -8.82
N GLY A 181 -8.68 -7.71 -9.76
CA GLY A 181 -9.04 -7.76 -11.18
C GLY A 181 -8.14 -6.95 -12.12
N MET A 182 -7.08 -6.31 -11.61
CA MET A 182 -6.05 -5.70 -12.46
C MET A 182 -5.16 -6.73 -13.17
N ASN A 183 -5.15 -7.98 -12.70
CA ASN A 183 -4.48 -9.12 -13.33
C ASN A 183 -3.00 -8.89 -13.63
N ARG A 184 -2.29 -8.27 -12.67
CA ARG A 184 -0.84 -8.03 -12.75
C ARG A 184 -0.03 -8.96 -11.87
N THR A 185 -0.37 -8.98 -10.58
CA THR A 185 0.17 -9.81 -9.49
C THR A 185 -0.96 -10.01 -8.48
N GLY A 186 -0.78 -10.92 -7.53
CA GLY A 186 -1.71 -11.17 -6.45
C GLY A 186 -2.63 -12.37 -6.67
N ILE A 187 -3.10 -12.93 -5.55
CA ILE A 187 -4.10 -13.98 -5.52
C ILE A 187 -5.44 -13.37 -5.94
N ALA A 188 -6.07 -13.98 -6.93
CA ALA A 188 -7.34 -13.53 -7.48
C ALA A 188 -8.44 -13.49 -6.40
N LEU A 189 -9.25 -12.42 -6.39
CA LEU A 189 -10.30 -12.18 -5.40
C LEU A 189 -11.63 -12.93 -5.70
N ASP A 190 -11.62 -13.84 -6.68
CA ASP A 190 -12.74 -14.67 -7.15
C ASP A 190 -13.05 -15.84 -6.19
N SER A 191 -14.28 -16.38 -6.11
CA SER A 191 -15.11 -16.79 -7.25
C SER A 191 -16.64 -16.68 -7.01
N LYS A 192 -17.37 -16.35 -8.07
CA LYS A 192 -18.82 -16.59 -8.17
C LYS A 192 -19.16 -18.02 -8.64
N ASP A 193 -18.16 -18.85 -8.94
CA ASP A 193 -18.33 -20.15 -9.62
C ASP A 193 -18.03 -21.39 -8.75
N GLY A 194 -18.02 -21.24 -7.42
CA GLY A 194 -18.08 -22.40 -6.52
C GLY A 194 -16.75 -23.11 -6.25
N VAL A 195 -15.61 -22.54 -6.67
CA VAL A 195 -14.28 -22.92 -6.17
C VAL A 195 -13.93 -21.97 -5.03
N GLU A 196 -13.89 -22.53 -3.82
CA GLU A 196 -13.81 -21.84 -2.54
C GLU A 196 -12.73 -20.75 -2.46
N PHE A 197 -13.05 -19.68 -1.70
CA PHE A 197 -12.14 -18.68 -1.12
C PHE A 197 -10.98 -19.34 -0.33
N THR A 198 -10.10 -20.10 -0.96
CA THR A 198 -9.14 -20.95 -0.24
C THR A 198 -7.74 -20.39 -0.30
N ALA A 199 -7.28 -19.91 -1.44
CA ALA A 199 -5.89 -19.48 -1.60
C ALA A 199 -5.52 -18.29 -0.67
N ILE A 200 -6.35 -17.25 -0.61
CA ILE A 200 -6.12 -16.11 0.30
C ILE A 200 -6.18 -16.57 1.77
N PRO A 201 -7.28 -17.20 2.26
CA PRO A 201 -7.32 -17.76 3.61
C PRO A 201 -6.19 -18.73 3.97
N ALA A 202 -5.79 -19.62 3.06
CA ALA A 202 -4.72 -20.58 3.30
C ALA A 202 -3.37 -19.87 3.42
N THR A 203 -3.08 -18.92 2.54
CA THR A 203 -1.85 -18.12 2.59
C THR A 203 -1.79 -17.26 3.86
N ILE A 204 -2.90 -16.60 4.23
CA ILE A 204 -3.00 -15.84 5.49
C ILE A 204 -2.78 -16.76 6.68
N ARG A 205 -3.42 -17.93 6.71
CA ARG A 205 -3.24 -18.92 7.79
C ARG A 205 -1.79 -19.36 7.90
N ALA A 206 -1.15 -19.76 6.80
CA ALA A 206 0.25 -20.15 6.79
C ALA A 206 1.16 -19.03 7.31
N ALA A 207 0.93 -17.79 6.88
CA ALA A 207 1.70 -16.64 7.33
C ALA A 207 1.46 -16.33 8.82
N TRP A 208 0.23 -16.51 9.31
CA TRP A 208 -0.13 -16.26 10.69
C TRP A 208 0.50 -17.25 11.65
N ILE A 209 0.40 -18.56 11.35
CA ILE A 209 0.88 -19.61 12.26
C ILE A 209 2.41 -19.71 12.29
N ARG A 210 3.09 -19.17 11.28
CA ARG A 210 4.55 -19.16 11.20
C ARG A 210 5.14 -18.30 12.33
N ASP A 211 6.21 -18.80 12.95
CA ASP A 211 6.92 -18.12 14.03
C ASP A 211 8.33 -17.69 13.60
N SER A 212 8.39 -16.91 12.53
CA SER A 212 9.64 -16.55 11.85
C SER A 212 9.84 -15.04 11.74
N PHE A 213 9.29 -14.26 12.66
CA PHE A 213 9.53 -12.83 12.71
C PHE A 213 9.94 -12.44 14.12
N HIS A 214 11.16 -12.81 14.49
CA HIS A 214 11.68 -12.69 15.86
C HIS A 214 10.80 -13.39 16.91
N GLY A 215 10.34 -14.62 16.62
CA GLY A 215 9.39 -15.34 17.48
C GLY A 215 7.98 -14.73 17.47
N LYS A 216 7.60 -14.09 16.37
CA LYS A 216 6.25 -13.60 16.07
C LYS A 216 5.84 -13.97 14.65
N SER A 217 4.56 -13.72 14.35
CA SER A 217 4.00 -13.85 13.01
C SER A 217 4.68 -12.89 12.03
N PRO A 218 5.13 -13.35 10.85
CA PRO A 218 5.53 -12.46 9.76
C PRO A 218 4.32 -11.75 9.12
N PHE A 219 3.10 -12.28 9.28
CA PHE A 219 1.91 -11.71 8.66
C PHE A 219 1.61 -10.29 9.17
N ARG A 220 1.45 -9.38 8.23
CA ARG A 220 1.18 -7.95 8.49
C ARG A 220 -0.15 -7.45 7.96
N GLY A 221 -0.70 -8.14 6.97
CA GLY A 221 -1.99 -7.83 6.38
C GLY A 221 -2.02 -8.12 4.90
N VAL A 222 -2.76 -7.32 4.15
CA VAL A 222 -2.98 -7.54 2.72
C VAL A 222 -2.52 -6.34 1.92
N HIS A 223 -1.97 -6.61 0.74
CA HIS A 223 -1.74 -5.60 -0.28
C HIS A 223 -2.83 -5.72 -1.34
N TYR A 224 -3.35 -4.57 -1.76
CA TYR A 224 -4.55 -4.51 -2.58
C TYR A 224 -4.41 -3.41 -3.63
N TYR A 225 -4.06 -3.79 -4.86
CA TYR A 225 -3.75 -2.83 -5.92
C TYR A 225 -4.84 -2.75 -6.99
N GLU A 226 -5.62 -1.68 -6.97
CA GLU A 226 -6.77 -1.46 -7.86
C GLU A 226 -6.40 -0.79 -9.19
N GLY A 227 -5.13 -0.44 -9.38
CA GLY A 227 -4.66 0.18 -10.63
C GLY A 227 -4.63 1.70 -10.63
N HIS A 228 -4.33 2.26 -11.81
CA HIS A 228 -4.24 3.70 -12.03
C HIS A 228 -5.57 4.29 -12.52
N ILE A 229 -5.65 5.60 -12.46
CA ILE A 229 -6.84 6.41 -12.80
C ILE A 229 -6.96 6.77 -14.26
N SER A 230 -6.31 6.04 -15.16
CA SER A 230 -6.29 6.41 -16.57
C SER A 230 -7.70 6.56 -17.16
N GLU A 231 -8.71 5.88 -16.61
CA GLU A 231 -10.12 6.03 -16.99
C GLU A 231 -10.85 7.25 -16.39
N CYS A 232 -10.29 7.86 -15.34
CA CYS A 232 -10.84 9.01 -14.59
C CYS A 232 -10.05 10.32 -14.83
N VAL A 233 -9.04 10.30 -15.71
CA VAL A 233 -8.30 11.51 -16.10
C VAL A 233 -8.80 11.93 -17.48
N ASP A 234 -8.95 13.23 -17.68
CA ASP A 234 -9.32 13.82 -18.97
C ASP A 234 -8.19 13.58 -19.98
N ALA A 235 -8.25 12.42 -20.63
CA ALA A 235 -7.51 12.11 -21.82
C ALA A 235 -8.56 11.86 -22.90
N ASN A 236 -8.60 12.75 -23.90
CA ASN A 236 -9.41 12.68 -25.13
C ASN A 236 -10.75 13.44 -25.15
N GLY A 237 -10.82 14.67 -24.64
CA GLY A 237 -11.95 15.58 -24.92
C GLY A 237 -13.27 15.08 -24.35
N ARG A 238 -13.22 14.45 -23.18
CA ARG A 238 -14.41 13.99 -22.46
C ARG A 238 -15.07 15.19 -21.79
N SER A 239 -16.40 15.18 -21.70
CA SER A 239 -17.08 16.21 -20.91
C SER A 239 -16.75 16.02 -19.43
N ARG A 240 -16.88 17.08 -18.63
CA ARG A 240 -16.73 16.99 -17.17
C ARG A 240 -17.71 15.97 -16.56
N GLU A 241 -18.92 15.91 -17.09
CA GLU A 241 -19.96 14.96 -16.70
C GLU A 241 -19.51 13.51 -16.94
N ASP A 242 -18.86 13.22 -18.07
CA ASP A 242 -18.32 11.88 -18.36
C ASP A 242 -17.18 11.48 -17.41
N VAL A 243 -16.36 12.44 -17.01
CA VAL A 243 -15.27 12.21 -16.05
C VAL A 243 -15.85 11.94 -14.66
N ASP A 244 -16.81 12.74 -14.22
CA ASP A 244 -17.49 12.59 -12.93
C ASP A 244 -18.22 11.23 -12.85
N ALA A 245 -18.95 10.84 -13.90
CA ALA A 245 -19.61 9.53 -13.99
C ALA A 245 -18.61 8.36 -13.96
N ALA A 246 -17.42 8.51 -14.57
CA ALA A 246 -16.38 7.49 -14.50
C ALA A 246 -15.73 7.38 -13.12
N ILE A 247 -15.61 8.50 -12.38
CA ILE A 247 -15.17 8.50 -10.98
C ILE A 247 -16.19 7.76 -10.12
N GLU A 248 -17.48 8.10 -10.23
CA GLU A 248 -18.56 7.46 -9.47
C GLU A 248 -18.65 5.96 -9.75
N SER A 249 -18.68 5.57 -11.02
CA SER A 249 -18.72 4.17 -11.43
C SER A 249 -17.51 3.38 -10.93
N ARG A 250 -16.33 4.00 -10.86
CA ARG A 250 -15.13 3.37 -10.31
C ARG A 250 -15.21 3.22 -8.79
N ASP A 251 -15.72 4.23 -8.09
CA ASP A 251 -15.91 4.22 -6.64
C ASP A 251 -16.87 3.10 -6.21
N GLU A 252 -17.97 2.89 -6.95
CA GLU A 252 -18.89 1.76 -6.74
C GLU A 252 -18.19 0.41 -6.90
N ARG A 253 -17.40 0.22 -7.97
CA ARG A 253 -16.62 -1.02 -8.18
C ARG A 253 -15.61 -1.25 -7.06
N CYS A 254 -14.91 -0.21 -6.64
CA CYS A 254 -13.95 -0.26 -5.53
C CYS A 254 -14.64 -0.68 -4.24
N ARG A 255 -15.79 -0.08 -3.88
CA ARG A 255 -16.55 -0.46 -2.67
C ARG A 255 -17.04 -1.90 -2.71
N ALA A 256 -17.62 -2.36 -3.83
CA ALA A 256 -18.06 -3.75 -3.97
C ALA A 256 -16.90 -4.74 -3.82
N SER A 257 -15.73 -4.39 -4.38
CA SER A 257 -14.53 -5.21 -4.28
C SER A 257 -13.95 -5.20 -2.85
N LEU A 258 -14.04 -4.09 -2.12
CA LEU A 258 -13.67 -4.01 -0.69
C LEU A 258 -14.61 -4.81 0.22
N GLU A 259 -15.93 -4.87 -0.07
CA GLU A 259 -16.85 -5.79 0.64
C GLU A 259 -16.47 -7.25 0.39
N THR A 260 -16.13 -7.61 -0.84
CA THR A 260 -15.64 -8.97 -1.18
C THR A 260 -14.33 -9.30 -0.46
N LEU A 261 -13.42 -8.33 -0.36
CA LEU A 261 -12.20 -8.45 0.45
C LEU A 261 -12.55 -8.66 1.93
N ALA A 262 -13.52 -7.93 2.48
CA ALA A 262 -13.94 -8.06 3.87
C ALA A 262 -14.46 -9.46 4.18
N GLU A 263 -15.31 -10.04 3.31
CA GLU A 263 -15.79 -11.41 3.41
C GLU A 263 -14.63 -12.43 3.35
N THR A 264 -13.68 -12.22 2.43
CA THR A 264 -12.50 -13.08 2.28
C THR A 264 -11.63 -13.06 3.54
N LEU A 265 -11.40 -11.88 4.11
CA LEU A 265 -10.64 -11.71 5.34
C LEU A 265 -11.35 -12.35 6.54
N ALA A 266 -12.67 -12.24 6.63
CA ALA A 266 -13.45 -12.94 7.65
C ALA A 266 -13.26 -14.47 7.53
N CYS A 267 -13.36 -15.03 6.32
CA CYS A 267 -13.08 -16.45 6.06
C CYS A 267 -11.66 -16.85 6.46
N ALA A 268 -10.66 -16.00 6.18
CA ALA A 268 -9.27 -16.22 6.58
C ALA A 268 -9.11 -16.32 8.10
N TRP A 269 -9.74 -15.42 8.85
CA TRP A 269 -9.71 -15.48 10.29
C TRP A 269 -10.38 -16.75 10.83
N ILE A 270 -11.46 -17.22 10.19
CA ILE A 270 -12.17 -18.44 10.64
C ILE A 270 -11.24 -19.64 10.46
N ALA A 271 -10.54 -19.70 9.33
CA ALA A 271 -9.56 -20.74 9.05
C ALA A 271 -8.42 -20.74 10.10
N VAL A 272 -7.93 -19.56 10.49
CA VAL A 272 -6.93 -19.41 11.56
C VAL A 272 -7.47 -19.90 12.90
N ALA A 273 -8.68 -19.46 13.29
CA ALA A 273 -9.30 -19.84 14.56
C ALA A 273 -9.52 -21.36 14.67
N ARG A 274 -10.04 -21.99 13.61
CA ARG A 274 -10.24 -23.45 13.55
C ARG A 274 -8.92 -24.22 13.63
N TRP A 275 -7.88 -23.72 12.96
CA TRP A 275 -6.55 -24.34 13.04
C TRP A 275 -6.01 -24.31 14.47
N LEU A 276 -6.12 -23.16 15.16
CA LEU A 276 -5.69 -23.01 16.55
C LEU A 276 -6.47 -23.93 17.51
N GLU A 277 -7.77 -24.07 17.29
CA GLU A 277 -8.61 -24.98 18.08
C GLU A 277 -8.20 -26.44 17.90
N HIS A 278 -7.95 -26.87 16.66
CA HIS A 278 -7.53 -28.24 16.36
C HIS A 278 -6.14 -28.58 16.94
N HIS A 279 -5.18 -27.64 16.88
CA HIS A 279 -3.79 -27.86 17.32
C HIS A 279 -3.52 -27.35 18.74
N ARG A 280 -4.58 -27.09 19.52
CA ARG A 280 -4.49 -26.54 20.89
C ARG A 280 -3.64 -27.37 21.84
N ASN A 281 -3.54 -28.68 21.60
CA ASN A 281 -2.79 -29.63 22.43
C ASN A 281 -1.38 -29.94 21.90
N GLU A 282 -1.05 -29.54 20.67
CA GLU A 282 0.23 -29.84 19.99
C GLU A 282 1.16 -28.64 19.94
N THR A 283 0.59 -27.43 20.02
CA THR A 283 1.35 -26.19 19.99
C THR A 283 1.91 -25.87 21.37
N ASN A 284 3.16 -26.29 21.63
CA ASN A 284 4.01 -25.77 22.73
C ASN A 284 4.34 -24.26 22.57
N SER A 285 3.80 -23.60 21.54
CA SER A 285 3.90 -22.16 21.35
C SER A 285 3.03 -21.49 22.41
N PRO A 286 3.51 -20.46 23.15
CA PRO A 286 2.71 -19.78 24.17
C PRO A 286 1.39 -19.40 23.53
N ALA A 287 0.30 -20.01 24.00
CA ALA A 287 -1.03 -19.93 23.41
C ALA A 287 -1.26 -18.52 22.87
N ARG A 288 -1.06 -18.34 21.54
CA ARG A 288 -1.57 -17.14 20.90
C ARG A 288 -3.05 -17.28 21.15
N ALA A 289 -3.60 -16.40 21.99
CA ALA A 289 -5.03 -16.35 22.23
C ALA A 289 -5.69 -16.47 20.85
N LEU A 290 -6.80 -17.24 20.76
CA LEU A 290 -7.72 -17.12 19.63
C LEU A 290 -7.75 -15.63 19.30
N PRO A 291 -7.35 -15.21 18.08
CA PRO A 291 -7.26 -13.80 17.80
C PRO A 291 -8.61 -13.22 18.19
N GLY A 292 -8.65 -12.47 19.29
CA GLY A 292 -9.77 -11.59 19.52
C GLY A 292 -9.83 -10.81 18.23
N MET A 293 -11.00 -10.69 17.62
CA MET A 293 -11.15 -9.97 16.36
C MET A 293 -11.05 -8.47 16.63
N HIS A 294 -9.92 -8.09 17.23
CA HIS A 294 -9.38 -6.77 17.38
C HIS A 294 -8.42 -6.65 16.20
N SER A 295 -8.93 -5.96 15.20
CA SER A 295 -8.28 -5.50 13.97
C SER A 295 -7.01 -4.69 14.16
N ASP A 296 -6.50 -4.58 15.39
CA ASP A 296 -5.40 -3.70 15.79
C ASP A 296 -4.08 -3.99 15.04
N HIS A 297 -4.01 -5.06 14.24
CA HIS A 297 -2.81 -5.49 13.51
C HIS A 297 -2.99 -5.87 12.02
N LEU A 298 -4.17 -5.71 11.40
CA LEU A 298 -4.34 -5.99 9.97
C LEU A 298 -4.15 -4.70 9.14
N GLU A 299 -2.97 -4.53 8.56
CA GLU A 299 -2.71 -3.40 7.66
C GLU A 299 -3.18 -3.75 6.23
N VAL A 300 -4.09 -2.93 5.69
CA VAL A 300 -4.51 -3.02 4.29
C VAL A 300 -3.80 -1.94 3.48
N VAL A 301 -2.82 -2.37 2.70
CA VAL A 301 -2.05 -1.45 1.85
C VAL A 301 -2.72 -1.36 0.49
N THR A 302 -3.51 -0.31 0.30
CA THR A 302 -4.05 -0.01 -1.02
C THR A 302 -3.01 0.69 -1.90
N SER A 303 -3.14 0.58 -3.22
CA SER A 303 -2.48 1.52 -4.13
C SER A 303 -3.34 1.85 -5.34
N GLY A 304 -3.43 3.15 -5.63
CA GLY A 304 -4.21 3.75 -6.72
C GLY A 304 -4.70 5.12 -6.28
N THR A 305 -4.72 6.11 -7.18
CA THR A 305 -5.11 7.50 -6.86
C THR A 305 -6.59 7.67 -6.41
N PRO A 306 -7.60 6.87 -6.83
CA PRO A 306 -8.99 6.96 -6.33
C PRO A 306 -9.27 5.98 -5.20
N GLY A 307 -8.53 4.86 -5.13
CA GLY A 307 -8.54 3.96 -3.98
C GLY A 307 -8.15 4.72 -2.71
N PHE A 308 -7.44 5.84 -2.83
CA PHE A 308 -7.23 6.79 -1.75
C PHE A 308 -8.55 7.41 -1.23
N VAL A 309 -9.50 7.80 -2.09
CA VAL A 309 -10.79 8.38 -1.67
C VAL A 309 -11.73 7.29 -1.15
N ALA A 310 -11.89 6.20 -1.90
CA ALA A 310 -12.74 5.08 -1.51
C ALA A 310 -12.26 4.43 -0.20
N ALA A 311 -10.97 4.09 -0.07
CA ALA A 311 -10.42 3.51 1.16
C ALA A 311 -10.29 4.52 2.31
N SER A 312 -10.30 5.84 2.04
CA SER A 312 -10.37 6.84 3.12
C SER A 312 -11.76 6.94 3.74
N THR A 313 -12.81 6.53 3.02
CA THR A 313 -14.22 6.63 3.44
C THR A 313 -14.88 5.28 3.73
N PHE A 314 -14.32 4.17 3.24
CA PHE A 314 -14.80 2.82 3.49
C PHE A 314 -14.21 2.25 4.78
N ASP A 315 -15.07 1.96 5.76
CA ASP A 315 -14.67 1.31 7.01
C ASP A 315 -14.54 -0.21 6.80
N LEU A 316 -13.37 -0.61 6.32
CA LEU A 316 -13.06 -2.02 6.07
C LEU A 316 -13.06 -2.85 7.36
N ASP A 317 -12.68 -2.28 8.50
CA ASP A 317 -12.70 -3.00 9.77
C ASP A 317 -14.14 -3.34 10.16
N ALA A 318 -15.04 -2.36 10.10
CA ALA A 318 -16.45 -2.61 10.35
C ALA A 318 -17.03 -3.63 9.36
N ALA A 319 -16.63 -3.59 8.08
CA ALA A 319 -17.06 -4.58 7.09
C ALA A 319 -16.58 -5.99 7.42
N VAL A 320 -15.29 -6.17 7.78
CA VAL A 320 -14.74 -7.46 8.19
C VAL A 320 -15.47 -7.98 9.44
N ARG A 321 -15.75 -7.10 10.40
CA ARG A 321 -16.51 -7.45 11.61
C ARG A 321 -17.92 -7.94 11.31
N ARG A 322 -18.63 -7.26 10.42
CA ARG A 322 -19.97 -7.68 9.96
C ARG A 322 -19.92 -9.03 9.26
N ALA A 323 -19.00 -9.19 8.30
CA ALA A 323 -18.85 -10.42 7.52
C ALA A 323 -18.51 -11.62 8.42
N TRP A 324 -17.63 -11.43 9.41
CA TRP A 324 -17.34 -12.45 10.41
C TRP A 324 -18.56 -12.85 11.21
N ALA A 325 -19.30 -11.88 11.76
CA ALA A 325 -20.50 -12.18 12.57
C ALA A 325 -21.53 -12.98 11.76
N ALA A 326 -21.73 -12.63 10.49
CA ALA A 326 -22.60 -13.35 9.58
C ALA A 326 -22.10 -14.78 9.30
N ALA A 327 -20.80 -14.95 9.07
CA ALA A 327 -20.18 -16.26 8.84
C ALA A 327 -20.29 -17.16 10.08
N VAL A 328 -19.98 -16.64 11.28
CA VAL A 328 -20.12 -17.40 12.54
C VAL A 328 -21.58 -17.79 12.77
N ALA A 329 -22.55 -16.91 12.54
CA ALA A 329 -23.97 -17.24 12.66
C ALA A 329 -24.39 -18.38 11.72
N LYS A 330 -23.81 -18.47 10.51
CA LYS A 330 -24.05 -19.56 9.54
C LYS A 330 -23.44 -20.90 9.97
N TYR A 331 -22.34 -20.88 10.73
CA TYR A 331 -21.64 -22.08 11.22
C TYR A 331 -21.99 -22.47 12.66
N THR A 332 -22.75 -21.65 13.38
CA THR A 332 -23.33 -22.00 14.68
C THR A 332 -24.62 -22.78 14.39
N PRO A 333 -24.74 -24.07 14.75
CA PRO A 333 -25.95 -24.81 14.48
C PRO A 333 -27.15 -24.11 15.11
N SER A 334 -28.13 -23.69 14.31
CA SER A 334 -29.44 -23.31 14.83
C SER A 334 -30.07 -24.56 15.43
N ASP A 335 -30.33 -24.53 16.74
CA ASP A 335 -31.14 -25.48 17.49
C ASP A 335 -30.66 -26.95 17.44
N ALA A 336 -29.78 -27.30 18.38
CA ALA A 336 -29.88 -28.61 19.01
C ALA A 336 -31.29 -28.72 19.61
N LYS A 337 -32.24 -29.30 18.86
CA LYS A 337 -33.48 -29.80 19.46
C LYS A 337 -33.04 -30.73 20.60
N PRO A 338 -33.51 -30.52 21.85
CA PRO A 338 -33.24 -31.49 22.90
C PRO A 338 -33.79 -32.84 22.42
N SER A 339 -32.95 -33.87 22.46
CA SER A 339 -33.42 -35.24 22.24
C SER A 339 -34.48 -35.51 23.30
N SER A 340 -35.72 -35.69 22.86
CA SER A 340 -36.76 -36.24 23.70
C SER A 340 -36.45 -37.74 23.88
N ASP A 341 -35.83 -38.07 25.01
CA ASP A 341 -35.97 -39.39 25.62
C ASP A 341 -37.37 -39.54 26.24
#